data_AF-A0A528CJG7-F1
#
_entry.id   AF-A0A528CJG7-F1
#
_cell.length_a   1.000
_cell.length_b   1.000
_cell.length_c   1.000
_cell.angle_alpha   90.00
_cell.angle_beta   90.00
_cell.angle_gamma   90.00
#
_symmetry.space_group_name_H-M   'P 1'
#
loop_
_entity.id
_entity.type
_entity.pdbx_description
1 polymer ?
#
loop_
_entity_poly.entity_id
_entity_poly.type
_entity_poly.pdbx_seq_one_letter_code
_entity_poly.pdbx_strand_id
1 'polypeptide(L)'
;IEDYAARLPLVASCRIHKLAGISPSALQTAVENLSLKANGVGVIAIDHPRTRNILREIVEAGIRLVTLVSDVPGAPRSAYVGIDN
;
A
#
# COMPACT_ATOMS: atom_id res chain seq x y z
N ILE A 1 -12.59 -9.35 1.56
CA ILE A 1 -11.36 -9.05 2.32
C ILE A 1 -11.72 -8.29 3.59
N GLU A 2 -12.46 -7.18 3.52
CA GLU A 2 -12.90 -6.44 4.72
C GLU A 2 -13.71 -7.33 5.69
N ASP A 3 -14.68 -8.10 5.20
CA ASP A 3 -15.45 -9.05 6.04
C ASP A 3 -14.60 -10.18 6.66
N TYR A 4 -13.49 -10.54 6.01
CA TYR A 4 -12.55 -11.51 6.55
C TYR A 4 -11.69 -10.87 7.63
N ALA A 5 -11.15 -9.69 7.35
CA ALA A 5 -10.36 -8.90 8.27
C ALA A 5 -11.13 -8.56 9.55
N ALA A 6 -12.42 -8.20 9.44
CA ALA A 6 -13.27 -7.88 10.59
C ALA A 6 -13.47 -9.06 11.57
N ARG A 7 -13.24 -10.30 11.13
CA ARG A 7 -13.32 -11.51 11.96
C ARG A 7 -11.99 -11.87 12.62
N LEU A 8 -10.90 -11.20 12.28
CA LEU A 8 -9.59 -11.46 12.87
C LEU A 8 -9.41 -10.63 14.15
N PRO A 9 -9.10 -11.26 15.29
CA PRO A 9 -9.08 -10.58 16.60
C PRO A 9 -8.00 -9.50 16.72
N LEU A 10 -6.99 -9.49 15.85
CA LEU A 10 -5.90 -8.52 15.86
C LEU A 10 -6.05 -7.40 14.82
N VAL A 11 -7.12 -7.42 14.01
CA VAL A 11 -7.33 -6.39 12.99
C VAL A 11 -8.34 -5.37 13.51
N ALA A 12 -7.84 -4.20 13.92
CA ALA A 12 -8.68 -3.12 14.41
C ALA A 12 -9.59 -2.53 13.30
N SER A 13 -9.05 -2.40 12.09
CA SER A 13 -9.82 -2.01 10.90
C SER A 13 -9.04 -2.38 9.64
N CYS A 14 -9.77 -2.58 8.54
CA CYS A 14 -9.21 -2.74 7.20
C CYS A 14 -10.08 -1.96 6.23
N ARG A 15 -9.47 -1.17 5.35
CA ARG A 15 -10.16 -0.41 4.31
C ARG A 15 -9.48 -0.64 2.97
N ILE A 16 -10.28 -0.88 1.94
CA ILE A 16 -9.81 -1.07 0.58
C ILE A 16 -10.03 0.21 -0.22
N HIS A 17 -8.94 0.81 -0.67
CA HIS A 17 -8.95 1.92 -1.61
C HIS A 17 -8.76 1.35 -3.02
N LYS A 18 -9.82 1.35 -3.83
CA LYS A 18 -9.73 0.94 -5.24
C LYS A 18 -9.03 2.04 -6.04
N LEU A 19 -7.99 1.65 -6.79
CA LEU A 19 -7.34 2.55 -7.74
C LEU A 19 -8.05 2.46 -9.09
N ALA A 20 -8.21 3.61 -9.77
CA ALA A 20 -8.73 3.65 -11.14
C ALA A 20 -7.78 3.02 -12.18
N GLY A 21 -6.56 2.68 -11.77
CA GLY A 21 -5.54 2.01 -12.56
C GLY A 21 -4.21 1.93 -11.81
N ILE A 22 -3.16 1.48 -12.48
CA ILE A 22 -1.80 1.35 -11.91
C ILE A 22 -0.93 2.58 -12.13
N SER A 23 -1.50 3.71 -12.57
CA SER A 23 -0.73 4.93 -12.80
C SER A 23 -0.25 5.56 -11.49
N PRO A 24 0.91 6.24 -11.48
CA PRO A 24 1.36 6.95 -10.28
C PRO A 24 0.38 8.04 -9.80
N SER A 25 -0.39 8.65 -10.72
CA SER A 25 -1.41 9.62 -10.35
C SER A 25 -2.59 8.99 -9.61
N ALA A 26 -3.06 7.82 -10.05
CA ALA A 26 -4.13 7.11 -9.36
C ALA A 26 -3.70 6.68 -7.94
N LEU A 27 -2.44 6.25 -7.80
CA LEU A 27 -1.86 5.94 -6.49
C LEU A 27 -1.79 7.17 -5.59
N GLN A 28 -1.31 8.31 -6.11
CA GLN A 28 -1.23 9.57 -5.36
C GLN A 28 -2.59 9.95 -4.76
N THR A 29 -3.64 9.97 -5.60
CA THR A 29 -5.00 10.30 -5.16
C THR A 29 -5.51 9.34 -4.09
N ALA A 30 -5.16 8.06 -4.14
CA ALA A 30 -5.56 7.12 -3.10
C ALA A 30 -4.81 7.33 -1.78
N VAL A 31 -3.53 7.70 -1.84
CA VAL A 31 -2.70 8.02 -0.67
C VAL A 31 -3.17 9.29 0.01
N GLU A 32 -3.61 10.31 -0.74
CA GLU A 32 -4.23 11.52 -0.19
C GLU A 32 -5.52 11.21 0.60
N ASN A 33 -6.21 10.13 0.26
CA ASN A 33 -7.39 9.63 0.97
C ASN A 33 -7.06 8.64 2.10
N LEU A 34 -5.79 8.38 2.36
CA LEU A 34 -5.36 7.48 3.43
C LEU A 34 -5.63 8.12 4.80
N SER A 35 -6.22 7.34 5.70
CA SER A 35 -6.43 7.79 7.07
C SER A 35 -5.09 8.03 7.77
N LEU A 36 -4.94 9.18 8.44
CA LEU A 36 -3.79 9.48 9.31
C LEU A 36 -3.57 8.46 10.44
N LYS A 37 -4.54 7.58 10.69
CA LYS A 37 -4.45 6.52 11.71
C LYS A 37 -4.03 5.16 11.15
N ALA A 38 -3.74 5.05 9.86
CA ALA A 38 -3.32 3.77 9.27
C ALA A 38 -1.95 3.35 9.84
N ASN A 39 -1.88 2.18 10.49
CA ASN A 39 -0.61 1.63 10.98
C ASN A 39 0.22 0.96 9.87
N GLY A 40 -0.47 0.54 8.79
CA GLY A 40 0.18 -0.05 7.64
C GLY A 40 -0.67 0.03 6.38
N VAL A 41 -0.02 -0.13 5.24
CA VAL A 41 -0.60 -0.11 3.89
C VAL A 41 -0.06 -1.29 3.11
N GLY A 42 -0.98 -2.04 2.50
CA GLY A 42 -0.68 -2.97 1.41
C GLY A 42 -0.98 -2.31 0.08
N VAL A 43 -0.04 -2.34 -0.87
CA VAL A 43 -0.21 -1.70 -2.18
C VAL A 43 0.15 -2.65 -3.33
N ILE A 44 -0.67 -2.62 -4.38
CA ILE A 44 -0.33 -3.19 -5.68
C ILE A 44 0.11 -2.03 -6.55
N ALA A 45 1.39 -1.99 -6.93
CA ALA A 45 1.98 -0.86 -7.64
C ALA A 45 3.03 -1.32 -8.65
N ILE A 46 3.23 -0.52 -9.70
CA ILE A 46 4.32 -0.73 -10.67
C ILE A 46 5.59 0.00 -10.25
N ASP A 47 6.72 -0.56 -10.65
CA ASP A 47 8.01 0.06 -10.42
C ASP A 47 8.23 1.26 -11.35
N HIS A 48 7.98 2.45 -10.82
CA HIS A 48 8.12 3.73 -11.52
C HIS A 48 8.72 4.78 -10.56
N PRO A 49 9.61 5.70 -11.00
CA PRO A 49 10.24 6.68 -10.13
C PRO A 49 9.25 7.47 -9.26
N ARG A 50 8.12 7.91 -9.85
CA ARG A 50 7.06 8.60 -9.12
C ARG A 50 6.36 7.72 -8.08
N THR A 51 6.10 6.45 -8.39
CA THR A 51 5.55 5.48 -7.43
C THR A 51 6.51 5.32 -6.25
N ARG A 52 7.81 5.15 -6.49
CA ARG A 52 8.81 5.01 -5.42
C ARG A 52 8.81 6.19 -4.45
N ASN A 53 8.67 7.41 -4.96
CA ASN A 53 8.60 8.62 -4.14
C ASN A 53 7.34 8.63 -3.27
N ILE A 54 6.17 8.32 -3.85
CA ILE A 54 4.91 8.22 -3.10
C ILE A 54 5.03 7.17 -1.99
N LEU A 55 5.59 6.01 -2.30
CA LEU A 55 5.80 4.94 -1.32
C LEU A 55 6.78 5.34 -0.21
N ARG A 56 7.79 6.14 -0.54
CA ARG A 56 8.73 6.70 0.44
C ARG A 56 8.03 7.66 1.40
N GLU A 57 7.19 8.56 0.90
CA GLU A 57 6.42 9.51 1.73
C GLU A 57 5.53 8.78 2.75
N ILE A 58 4.90 7.66 2.35
CA ILE A 58 4.11 6.82 3.27
C ILE A 58 4.97 6.27 4.41
N VAL A 59 6.16 5.75 4.08
CA VAL A 59 7.08 5.19 5.08
C VAL A 59 7.66 6.27 5.98
N GLU A 60 7.99 7.43 5.42
CA GLU A 60 8.47 8.62 6.18
C GLU A 60 7.39 9.17 7.12
N ALA A 61 6.11 9.03 6.76
CA ALA A 61 4.98 9.30 7.66
C ALA A 61 4.80 8.25 8.79
N GLY A 62 5.70 7.26 8.88
CA GLY A 62 5.71 6.24 9.93
C GLY A 62 4.80 5.04 9.65
N ILE A 63 4.22 4.95 8.44
CA ILE A 63 3.28 3.89 8.07
C ILE A 63 4.07 2.70 7.50
N ARG A 64 3.79 1.49 8.00
CA ARG A 64 4.43 0.27 7.49
C ARG A 64 3.90 -0.08 6.11
N LEU A 65 4.79 -0.20 5.13
CA LEU A 65 4.40 -0.47 3.75
C LEU A 65 4.74 -1.91 3.34
N VAL A 66 3.79 -2.60 2.70
CA VAL A 66 3.97 -3.91 2.07
C VAL A 66 3.55 -3.82 0.61
N THR A 67 4.39 -4.31 -0.31
CA THR A 67 4.02 -4.46 -1.73
C THR A 67 3.38 -5.82 -1.95
N LEU A 68 2.33 -5.85 -2.75
CA LEU A 68 1.50 -7.03 -3.01
C LEU A 68 1.46 -7.31 -4.51
N VAL A 69 1.56 -8.58 -4.90
CA VAL A 69 1.46 -9.09 -6.29
C VAL A 69 2.60 -8.60 -7.20
N SER A 70 2.85 -7.30 -7.26
CA SER A 70 3.95 -6.66 -7.98
C SER A 70 4.83 -5.90 -7.00
N ASP A 71 6.15 -6.12 -7.10
CA ASP A 71 7.11 -5.46 -6.21
C ASP A 71 7.60 -4.12 -6.77
N VAL A 72 8.09 -3.26 -5.87
CA VAL A 72 8.76 -1.99 -6.17
C VAL A 72 10.12 -1.99 -5.46
N PRO A 73 11.15 -2.67 -6.01
CA PRO A 73 12.41 -2.92 -5.30
C PRO A 73 13.15 -1.64 -4.88
N GLY A 74 13.01 -0.56 -5.67
CA GLY A 74 13.63 0.74 -5.41
C GLY A 74 12.88 1.64 -4.42
N ALA A 75 11.77 1.18 -3.84
CA ALA A 75 11.04 1.87 -2.79
C ALA A 75 11.31 1.22 -1.42
N PRO A 76 11.33 2.02 -0.33
CA PRO A 76 11.38 1.45 1.02
C PRO A 76 10.10 0.64 1.26
N ARG A 77 10.23 -0.57 1.81
CA ARG A 77 9.11 -1.43 2.19
C ARG A 77 9.52 -2.35 3.32
N SER A 78 8.54 -2.80 4.08
CA SER A 78 8.72 -3.77 5.16
C SER A 78 8.78 -5.21 4.63
N ALA A 79 8.01 -5.51 3.59
CA ALA A 79 7.98 -6.83 2.95
C ALA A 79 7.38 -6.72 1.53
N TYR A 80 7.57 -7.80 0.76
CA TYR A 80 6.87 -8.07 -0.49
C TYR A 80 6.12 -9.41 -0.35
N VAL A 81 4.87 -9.44 -0.81
CA VAL A 81 4.08 -10.67 -0.90
C VAL A 81 3.60 -10.80 -2.33
N GLY A 82 4.18 -11.74 -3.07
CA GLY A 82 3.72 -12.10 -4.39
C GLY A 82 3.98 -13.56 -4.67
N ILE A 83 3.52 -13.99 -5.82
CA ILE A 83 3.86 -15.29 -6.38
C ILE A 83 5.12 -15.02 -7.18
N ASP A 84 6.26 -15.60 -6.78
CA ASP A 84 7.46 -15.56 -7.62
C ASP A 84 7.07 -16.10 -9.01
N ASN A 85 7.31 -15.30 -10.05
CA ASN A 85 7.28 -15.80 -11.44
C ASN A 85 8.60 -16.52 -11.73
#